data_AF-A0A7W1R3Z8-F1
#
_entry.id   AF-A0A7W1R3Z8-F1
#
_cell.length_a   1.000
_cell.length_b   1.000
_cell.length_c   1.000
_cell.angle_alpha   90.00
_cell.angle_beta   90.00
_cell.angle_gamma   90.00
#
_symmetry.space_group_name_H-M   'P 1'
#
loop_
_entity.id
_entity.type
_entity.pdbx_description
1 polymer ?
#
loop_
_entity_poly.entity_id
_entity_poly.type
_entity_poly.pdbx_seq_one_letter_code
_entity_poly.pdbx_strand_id
1 'polypeptide(L)' 'IDLVLATASVRVTDAYVDREARKGKLPSDHAPVVVDIDL' A
#
# COMPACT_ATOMS: atom_id res chain seq x y z
N ILE A 1 1.56 -0.96 11.61
CA ILE A 1 2.73 -1.33 10.78
C ILE A 1 2.24 -2.39 9.84
N ASP A 2 2.46 -2.18 8.56
CA ASP A 2 1.73 -2.85 7.48
C ASP A 2 2.73 -3.12 6.36
N LEU A 3 2.76 -4.35 5.85
CA LEU A 3 3.78 -4.83 4.91
C LEU A 3 3.12 -5.67 3.82
N VAL A 4 3.68 -5.62 2.61
CA VAL A 4 3.34 -6.52 1.49
C VAL A 4 4.58 -7.37 1.19
N LEU A 5 4.45 -8.68 1.30
CA LEU A 5 5.54 -9.64 1.08
C LEU A 5 5.13 -10.62 -0.03
N ALA A 6 6.07 -10.96 -0.92
CA ALA A 6 5.84 -11.89 -2.01
C ALA A 6 6.85 -13.06 -1.97
N THR A 7 6.39 -14.28 -2.24
CA THR A 7 7.24 -15.47 -2.33
C THR A 7 7.88 -15.62 -3.71
N ALA A 8 7.10 -15.39 -4.78
CA ALA A 8 7.62 -15.38 -6.14
C ALA A 8 8.32 -14.04 -6.44
N SER A 9 9.30 -14.06 -7.34
CA SER A 9 9.89 -12.84 -7.87
C SER A 9 8.84 -12.06 -8.69
N VAL A 10 8.50 -10.86 -8.23
CA VAL A 10 7.58 -9.94 -8.92
C VAL A 10 8.29 -8.62 -9.21
N ARG A 11 7.98 -8.00 -10.36
CA ARG A 11 8.48 -6.66 -10.69
C ARG A 11 7.53 -5.62 -10.11
N VAL A 12 8.02 -4.90 -9.10
CA VAL A 12 7.33 -3.74 -8.51
C VAL A 12 7.63 -2.50 -9.34
N THR A 13 6.59 -1.82 -9.80
CA THR A 13 6.71 -0.55 -10.55
C THR A 13 6.56 0.66 -9.66
N ASP A 14 5.73 0.57 -8.62
CA ASP A 14 5.62 1.58 -7.57
C ASP A 14 5.22 0.96 -6.22
N ALA A 15 5.59 1.62 -5.13
CA ALA A 15 5.19 1.27 -3.78
C ALA A 15 5.10 2.51 -2.90
N TYR A 16 3.92 2.79 -2.36
CA TYR A 16 3.68 3.99 -1.57
C TYR A 16 2.65 3.77 -0.46
N VAL A 17 2.63 4.71 0.48
CA VAL A 17 1.61 4.77 1.55
C VAL A 17 0.65 5.89 1.21
N ASP A 18 -0.60 5.56 0.93
CA ASP A 18 -1.64 6.56 0.65
C ASP A 18 -2.11 7.21 1.96
N ARG A 19 -1.48 8.34 2.29
CA ARG A 19 -1.83 9.13 3.47
C ARG A 19 -3.06 10.00 3.25
N GLU A 20 -3.46 10.24 2.00
CA GLU A 20 -4.64 11.03 1.68
C GLU A 20 -5.91 10.27 2.06
N ALA A 21 -5.91 8.93 1.91
CA ALA A 21 -6.99 8.05 2.36
C ALA A 21 -7.30 8.14 3.87
N ARG A 22 -6.40 8.70 4.69
CA ARG A 22 -6.65 8.94 6.12
C ARG A 22 -7.29 10.29 6.44
N LYS A 23 -7.61 11.11 5.44
CA LYS A 23 -8.30 12.39 5.64
C LYS A 23 -9.81 12.18 5.58
N GLY A 24 -10.58 13.04 6.25
CA GLY A 24 -12.04 13.00 6.25
C GLY A 24 -12.64 12.49 7.57
N LYS A 25 -13.93 12.15 7.54
CA LYS A 25 -14.66 11.67 8.73
C LYS A 25 -14.46 10.17 8.93
N LEU A 26 -14.09 9.79 10.15
CA LEU A 26 -13.92 8.40 10.59
C LEU A 26 -12.99 7.57 9.68
N PRO A 27 -11.77 8.04 9.36
CA PRO A 27 -10.81 7.22 8.62
C PRO A 27 -10.35 6.05 9.50
N SER A 28 -9.78 5.01 8.87
CA SER A 28 -9.01 4.00 9.60
C SER A 28 -7.82 4.65 10.32
N ASP A 29 -7.41 4.04 11.43
CA ASP A 29 -6.19 4.34 12.16
C ASP A 29 -4.91 4.02 11.37
N HIS A 30 -5.00 3.11 10.38
CA HIS A 30 -3.91 2.75 9.47
C HIS A 30 -4.07 3.43 8.10
N ALA A 31 -2.94 3.69 7.44
CA ALA A 31 -2.91 4.12 6.04
C ALA A 31 -2.70 2.89 5.15
N PRO A 32 -3.39 2.79 4.00
CA PRO A 32 -3.15 1.70 3.08
C PRO A 32 -1.74 1.77 2.47
N VAL A 33 -1.12 0.61 2.32
CA VAL A 33 0.09 0.40 1.53
C VAL A 33 -0.35 -0.09 0.16
N VAL A 34 0.03 0.64 -0.89
CA VAL A 34 -0.29 0.32 -2.28
C VAL A 34 1.00 -0.12 -2.98
N VAL A 35 0.91 -1.21 -3.76
CA VAL A 35 2.03 -1.77 -4.51
C VAL A 35 1.53 -2.12 -5.91
N ASP A 36 2.13 -1.49 -6.92
CA ASP A 36 1.85 -1.77 -8.33
C ASP A 36 2.84 -2.81 -8.86
N ILE A 37 2.30 -3.83 -9.55
CA ILE A 37 3.06 -4.99 -10.03
C ILE A 37 2.74 -5.24 -11.50
N ASP A 38 3.80 -5.45 -12.29
CA ASP A 38 3.67 -5.96 -13.66
C ASP A 38 3.54 -7.50 -13.64
N LEU A 39 2.57 -8.04 -14.38
CA LEU A 39 2.31 -9.47 -14.53
C LEU A 39 2.77 -10.02 -15.89
#